data_AF-A0A151IFZ7-F1
#
_entry.id   AF-A0A151IFZ7-F1
#
_cell.length_a   1.000
_cell.length_b   1.000
_cell.length_c   1.000
_cell.angle_alpha   90.00
_cell.angle_beta   90.00
_cell.angle_gamma   90.00
#
_symmetry.space_group_name_H-M   'P 1'
#
loop_
_entity.id
_entity.type
_entity.pdbx_description
1 polymer ?
#
loop_
_entity_poly.entity_id
_entity_poly.type
_entity_poly.pdbx_seq_one_letter_code
_entity_poly.pdbx_strand_id
1 'polypeptide(L)'
;MKDPKTFTLVALKEKLRQLNRNVSGNKIELIARLDEADPTRQWIQDLEDEMNDTEEGAVGGIDRDGTTEEPMFALQGASQDASSSLLQKERDLDKRERELLGLEVELMRRENSCVQLWNRLPPLVISIQGGQRLRLT
;
A
#
# COMPACT_ATOMS: atom_id res chain seq x y z
N MET A 1 -5.36 -11.34 -15.79
CA MET A 1 -4.29 -11.09 -14.81
C MET A 1 -4.39 -12.18 -13.76
N LYS A 2 -3.38 -13.07 -13.69
CA LYS A 2 -3.31 -14.04 -12.58
C LYS A 2 -2.96 -13.32 -11.29
N ASP A 3 -3.38 -13.92 -10.19
CA ASP A 3 -3.03 -13.45 -8.86
C ASP A 3 -1.53 -13.71 -8.59
N PRO A 4 -0.76 -12.72 -8.10
CA PRO A 4 0.64 -12.91 -7.70
C PRO A 4 0.89 -14.07 -6.72
N LYS A 5 -0.16 -14.46 -5.99
CA LYS A 5 -0.15 -15.56 -5.03
C LYS A 5 -0.15 -16.95 -5.69
N THR A 6 -0.41 -17.07 -6.98
CA THR A 6 -0.41 -18.37 -7.69
C THR A 6 0.97 -18.78 -8.18
N PHE A 7 1.91 -17.84 -8.31
CA PHE A 7 3.28 -18.16 -8.74
C PHE A 7 4.03 -18.98 -7.70
N THR A 8 4.96 -19.83 -8.13
CA THR A 8 5.79 -20.62 -7.21
C THR A 8 6.88 -19.75 -6.58
N LEU A 9 7.36 -20.13 -5.40
CA LEU A 9 8.48 -19.45 -4.75
C LEU A 9 9.74 -19.40 -5.63
N VAL A 10 9.94 -20.45 -6.43
CA VAL A 10 11.08 -20.56 -7.36
C VAL A 10 10.98 -19.48 -8.45
N ALA A 11 9.83 -19.36 -9.10
CA ALA A 11 9.59 -18.34 -10.13
C ALA A 11 9.80 -16.91 -9.61
N LEU A 12 9.28 -16.62 -8.40
CA LEU A 12 9.44 -15.30 -7.77
C LEU A 12 10.91 -14.99 -7.44
N LYS A 13 11.66 -15.97 -6.93
CA LYS A 13 13.10 -15.80 -6.66
C LYS A 13 13.91 -15.63 -7.92
N GLU A 14 13.57 -16.36 -8.98
CA GLU A 14 14.23 -16.25 -10.28
C GLU A 14 14.06 -14.84 -10.86
N LYS A 15 12.83 -14.31 -10.82
CA LYS A 15 12.56 -12.95 -11.28
C LYS A 15 13.29 -11.90 -10.45
N LEU A 16 13.32 -12.06 -9.13
CA LEU A 16 14.11 -11.19 -8.26
C LEU A 16 15.62 -11.27 -8.55
N ARG A 17 16.14 -12.45 -8.91
CA ARG A 17 17.53 -12.64 -9.33
C ARG A 17 17.84 -11.92 -10.64
N GLN A 18 16.95 -12.02 -11.63
CA GLN A 18 17.06 -11.27 -12.90
C GLN A 18 17.10 -9.75 -12.65
N LEU A 19 16.33 -9.28 -11.66
CA LEU A 19 16.29 -7.87 -11.24
C LEU A 19 17.43 -7.47 -10.28
N ASN A 20 18.39 -8.35 -10.00
CA ASN A 20 19.47 -8.16 -9.02
C ASN A 20 18.96 -7.70 -7.63
N ARG A 21 17.80 -8.23 -7.22
CA ARG A 21 17.18 -7.97 -5.92
C ARG A 21 17.40 -9.12 -4.96
N ASN A 22 17.25 -8.81 -3.68
CA ASN A 22 17.36 -9.80 -2.64
C ASN A 22 16.28 -10.89 -2.81
N VAL A 23 16.68 -12.16 -2.74
CA VAL A 23 15.81 -13.34 -2.92
C VAL A 23 15.41 -13.99 -1.58
N SER A 24 15.82 -13.39 -0.45
CA SER A 24 15.47 -13.87 0.89
C SER A 24 14.08 -13.41 1.33
N GLY A 25 13.35 -14.28 2.00
CA GLY A 25 12.05 -13.97 2.58
C GLY A 25 10.96 -14.96 2.18
N ASN A 26 9.78 -14.75 2.77
CA ASN A 26 8.59 -15.54 2.50
C ASN A 26 7.90 -15.09 1.19
N LYS A 27 6.99 -15.90 0.64
CA LYS A 27 6.34 -15.67 -0.65
C LYS A 27 5.74 -14.26 -0.79
N ILE A 28 5.08 -13.78 0.26
CA ILE A 28 4.46 -12.45 0.31
C ILE A 28 5.53 -11.34 0.23
N GLU A 29 6.66 -11.52 0.91
CA GLU A 29 7.76 -10.55 0.91
C GLU A 29 8.45 -10.49 -0.46
N LEU A 30 8.56 -11.63 -1.15
CA LEU A 30 9.10 -11.67 -2.51
C LEU A 30 8.17 -10.93 -3.49
N ILE A 31 6.86 -11.15 -3.39
CA ILE A 31 5.86 -10.44 -4.21
C ILE A 31 5.89 -8.94 -3.93
N ALA A 32 5.92 -8.53 -2.66
CA ALA A 32 5.98 -7.12 -2.29
C ALA A 32 7.25 -6.46 -2.85
N ARG A 33 8.39 -7.17 -2.83
CA ARG A 33 9.66 -6.68 -3.38
C ARG A 33 9.64 -6.59 -4.90
N LEU A 34 8.93 -7.48 -5.58
CA LEU A 34 8.70 -7.40 -7.02
C LEU A 34 7.79 -6.22 -7.37
N ASP A 35 6.70 -6.02 -6.62
CA ASP A 35 5.81 -4.86 -6.78
C ASP A 35 6.52 -3.53 -6.49
N GLU A 36 7.47 -3.49 -5.55
CA GLU A 36 8.29 -2.30 -5.28
C GLU A 36 9.34 -2.05 -6.39
N ALA A 37 9.96 -3.12 -6.90
CA ALA A 37 10.96 -3.01 -7.96
C ALA A 37 10.32 -2.68 -9.33
N ASP A 38 9.12 -3.18 -9.56
CA ASP A 38 8.33 -2.95 -10.77
C ASP A 38 6.86 -2.65 -10.39
N PRO A 39 6.52 -1.36 -10.20
CA PRO A 39 5.16 -0.94 -9.87
C PRO A 39 4.19 -1.08 -11.07
N THR A 40 4.70 -1.34 -12.28
CA THR A 40 3.86 -1.60 -13.46
C THR A 40 3.38 -3.05 -13.52
N ARG A 41 3.92 -3.93 -12.66
CA ARG A 41 3.59 -5.36 -12.58
C ARG A 41 3.82 -6.10 -13.89
N GLN A 42 4.72 -5.61 -14.74
CA GLN A 42 5.14 -6.29 -15.96
C GLN A 42 5.80 -7.63 -15.64
N TRP A 43 6.45 -7.74 -14.48
CA TRP A 43 6.99 -9.00 -13.98
C TRP A 43 5.96 -10.15 -13.91
N ILE A 44 4.66 -9.86 -13.75
CA ILE A 44 3.58 -10.85 -13.76
C ILE A 44 3.39 -11.41 -15.17
N GLN A 45 3.38 -10.55 -16.19
CA GLN A 45 3.25 -10.97 -17.59
C GLN A 45 4.46 -11.77 -18.03
N ASP A 46 5.67 -11.32 -17.70
CA ASP A 46 6.90 -12.04 -18.02
C ASP A 46 6.90 -13.46 -17.44
N LEU A 47 6.41 -13.64 -16.21
CA LEU A 47 6.29 -14.95 -15.59
C LEU A 47 5.14 -15.78 -16.18
N GLU A 48 4.06 -15.15 -16.63
CA GLU A 48 2.96 -15.83 -17.33
C GLU A 48 3.45 -16.38 -18.68
N ASP A 49 4.25 -15.61 -19.41
CA ASP A 49 4.80 -15.98 -20.72
C ASP A 49 5.88 -17.07 -20.58
N GLU A 50 6.81 -16.94 -19.63
CA GLU A 50 7.84 -17.98 -19.35
C GLU A 50 7.23 -19.33 -18.93
N MET A 51 6.11 -19.31 -18.20
CA MET A 51 5.38 -20.53 -17.81
C MET A 51 4.62 -21.16 -18.98
N ASN A 52 4.28 -20.39 -20.02
CA ASN A 52 3.54 -20.88 -21.19
C ASN A 52 4.47 -21.45 -22.27
N ASP A 53 5.72 -20.98 -22.33
CA ASP A 53 6.74 -21.50 -23.26
C ASP A 53 7.46 -22.76 -22.76
N THR A 54 7.26 -23.15 -21.49
CA THR A 54 7.85 -24.36 -20.89
C THR A 54 6.83 -25.51 -20.86
N GLU A 55 6.25 -25.85 -22.02
CA GLU A 55 5.63 -27.16 -22.22
C GLU A 55 6.73 -28.22 -22.39
N GLU A 56 7.29 -28.72 -21.30
CA GLU A 56 7.70 -30.12 -21.07
C GLU A 56 8.56 -30.21 -19.81
N GLY A 57 8.01 -30.80 -18.74
CA GLY A 57 8.80 -31.41 -17.68
C GLY A 57 8.93 -30.62 -16.38
N ALA A 58 7.88 -30.67 -15.55
CA ALA A 58 7.98 -31.16 -14.16
C ALA A 58 6.66 -30.91 -13.42
N VAL A 59 5.80 -31.92 -13.48
CA VAL A 59 4.76 -32.17 -12.46
C VAL A 59 5.42 -32.22 -11.08
N GLY A 60 4.91 -31.42 -10.15
CA GLY A 60 5.41 -31.42 -8.78
C GLY A 60 4.61 -30.54 -7.83
N GLY A 61 3.28 -30.61 -7.90
CA GLY A 61 2.44 -30.15 -6.80
C GLY A 61 2.66 -31.06 -5.60
N ILE A 62 3.17 -30.51 -4.51
CA ILE A 62 3.03 -31.03 -3.14
C ILE A 62 2.88 -29.78 -2.24
N ASP A 63 1.63 -29.48 -1.89
CA ASP A 63 1.32 -28.89 -0.61
C ASP A 63 1.75 -29.90 0.47
N ARG A 64 2.85 -29.64 1.17
CA ARG A 64 3.19 -30.31 2.42
C ARG A 64 3.74 -29.31 3.42
N ASP A 65 2.83 -28.92 4.30
CA ASP A 65 3.03 -28.95 5.74
C ASP A 65 4.05 -30.02 6.20
N GLY A 66 4.91 -29.66 7.15
CA GLY A 66 5.79 -30.57 7.87
C GLY A 66 7.27 -30.54 7.49
N THR A 67 8.04 -29.83 8.33
CA THR A 67 9.30 -30.26 8.97
C THR A 67 10.35 -30.94 8.09
N THR A 68 11.53 -30.33 7.94
CA THR A 68 12.81 -30.99 8.27
C THR A 68 14.00 -30.02 8.25
N GLU A 69 14.76 -30.17 9.32
CA GLU A 69 15.99 -29.55 9.83
C GLU A 69 17.14 -29.23 8.86
N GLU A 70 17.90 -28.16 9.19
CA GLU A 70 19.37 -28.10 9.37
C GLU A 70 19.86 -26.61 9.43
N PRO A 71 20.99 -26.26 10.08
CA PRO A 71 21.59 -26.75 11.32
C PRO A 71 21.73 -25.60 12.36
N MET A 72 22.10 -25.96 13.59
CA MET A 72 22.55 -25.08 14.67
C MET A 72 23.49 -23.95 14.18
N PHE A 73 22.99 -22.72 14.09
CA PHE A 73 23.83 -21.53 14.25
C PHE A 73 23.13 -20.59 15.22
N ALA A 74 23.75 -20.45 16.39
CA ALA A 74 23.25 -19.73 17.53
C ALA A 74 22.85 -18.29 17.17
N LEU A 75 21.56 -17.95 17.33
CA LEU A 75 21.16 -16.57 17.57
C LEU A 75 20.19 -16.49 18.76
N GLN A 76 20.55 -17.20 19.83
CA GLN A 76 20.01 -16.98 21.16
C GLN A 76 20.61 -15.67 21.70
N GLY A 77 20.11 -14.53 21.23
CA GLY A 77 20.63 -13.22 21.64
C GLY A 77 19.86 -11.98 21.17
N ALA A 78 19.07 -12.04 20.10
CA ALA A 78 18.42 -10.83 19.54
C ALA A 78 16.97 -10.59 20.00
N SER A 79 16.44 -11.39 20.94
CA SER A 79 15.00 -11.41 21.24
C SER A 79 14.51 -10.28 22.16
N GLN A 80 15.40 -9.61 22.91
CA GLN A 80 15.00 -8.51 23.81
C GLN A 80 15.03 -7.12 23.14
N ASP A 81 16.00 -6.86 22.27
CA ASP A 81 16.14 -5.55 21.60
C ASP A 81 15.10 -5.31 20.51
N ALA A 82 14.63 -6.36 19.83
CA ALA A 82 13.56 -6.22 18.84
C ALA A 82 12.23 -5.80 19.49
N SER A 83 11.94 -6.33 20.68
CA SER A 83 10.70 -6.04 21.42
C SER A 83 10.67 -4.60 21.94
N SER A 84 11.79 -4.09 22.45
CA SER A 84 11.91 -2.70 22.90
C SER A 84 11.86 -1.71 21.73
N SER A 85 12.50 -2.05 20.61
CA SER A 85 12.44 -1.27 19.37
C SER A 85 11.03 -1.20 18.79
N LEU A 86 10.28 -2.30 18.83
CA LEU A 86 8.89 -2.35 18.36
C LEU A 86 7.97 -1.49 19.24
N LEU A 87 8.06 -1.62 20.57
CA LEU A 87 7.29 -0.80 21.51
C LEU A 87 7.58 0.70 21.38
N GLN A 88 8.83 1.06 21.07
CA GLN A 88 9.19 2.46 20.80
C GLN A 88 8.54 2.95 19.51
N LYS A 89 8.56 2.14 18.45
CA LYS A 89 7.94 2.47 17.17
C LYS A 89 6.42 2.59 17.28
N GLU A 90 5.78 1.73 18.06
CA GLU A 90 4.34 1.80 18.38
C GLU A 90 4.00 3.13 19.07
N ARG A 91 4.76 3.51 20.11
CA ARG A 91 4.55 4.80 20.80
C ARG A 91 4.75 6.01 19.88
N ASP A 92 5.70 5.94 18.96
CA ASP A 92 5.95 7.02 18.01
C ASP A 92 4.82 7.14 16.96
N LEU A 93 4.23 6.01 16.55
CA LEU A 93 3.05 5.99 15.68
C LEU A 93 1.83 6.56 16.39
N ASP A 94 1.54 6.12 17.62
CA ASP A 94 0.44 6.64 18.43
C ASP A 94 0.51 8.16 18.64
N LYS A 95 1.73 8.70 18.73
CA LYS A 95 1.94 10.14 18.86
C LYS A 95 1.58 10.85 17.55
N ARG A 96 2.07 10.35 16.42
CA ARG A 96 1.78 10.93 15.09
C ARG A 96 0.30 10.83 14.74
N GLU A 97 -0.35 9.73 15.07
CA GLU A 97 -1.79 9.54 14.85
C GLU A 97 -2.61 10.55 15.67
N ARG A 98 -2.25 10.79 16.93
CA ARG A 98 -2.90 11.82 17.75
C ARG A 98 -2.69 13.23 17.21
N GLU A 99 -1.49 13.54 16.71
CA GLU A 99 -1.21 14.83 16.08
C GLU A 99 -2.04 15.02 14.80
N LEU A 100 -2.13 13.99 13.95
CA LEU A 100 -2.95 14.01 12.73
C LEU A 100 -4.44 14.20 13.03
N LEU A 101 -4.99 13.44 13.98
CA LEU A 101 -6.39 13.60 14.42
C LEU A 101 -6.64 15.01 14.98
N GLY A 102 -5.67 15.56 15.72
CA GLY A 102 -5.74 16.94 16.21
C GLY A 102 -5.80 17.97 15.08
N LEU A 103 -4.96 17.80 14.05
CA LEU A 103 -4.96 18.65 12.86
C LEU A 103 -6.26 18.53 12.06
N GLU A 104 -6.81 17.32 11.94
CA GLU A 104 -8.08 17.07 11.24
C GLU A 104 -9.25 17.76 11.94
N VAL A 105 -9.35 17.65 13.27
CA VAL A 105 -10.37 18.36 14.06
C VAL A 105 -10.23 19.87 13.93
N GLU A 106 -9.01 20.39 13.99
CA GLU A 106 -8.75 21.83 13.85
C GLU A 106 -9.13 22.33 12.45
N LEU A 107 -8.84 21.56 11.40
CA LEU A 107 -9.24 21.86 10.03
C LEU A 107 -10.77 21.90 9.91
N MET A 108 -11.48 20.87 10.40
CA MET A 108 -12.94 20.84 10.41
C MET A 108 -13.54 22.03 11.16
N ARG A 109 -12.93 22.46 12.27
CA ARG A 109 -13.38 23.65 13.03
C ARG A 109 -13.22 24.93 12.22
N ARG A 110 -12.10 25.10 11.52
CA ARG A 110 -11.85 26.26 10.66
C ARG A 110 -12.83 26.30 9.49
N GLU A 111 -13.03 25.17 8.83
CA GLU A 111 -14.00 25.06 7.73
C GLU A 111 -15.42 25.36 8.22
N ASN A 112 -15.82 24.80 9.36
CA ASN A 112 -17.11 25.09 9.97
C ASN A 112 -17.22 26.59 10.31
N SER A 113 -16.17 27.20 10.87
CA SER A 113 -16.13 28.64 11.13
C SER A 113 -16.29 29.47 9.85
N CYS A 114 -15.60 29.11 8.76
CA CYS A 114 -15.76 29.76 7.46
C CYS A 114 -17.19 29.63 6.93
N VAL A 115 -17.80 28.45 7.03
CA VAL A 115 -19.19 28.21 6.61
C VAL A 115 -20.16 29.04 7.45
N GLN A 116 -19.97 29.10 8.77
CA GLN A 116 -20.80 29.91 9.67
C GLN A 116 -20.65 31.41 9.39
N LEU A 117 -19.43 31.88 9.10
CA LEU A 117 -19.18 33.25 8.69
C LEU A 117 -19.85 33.55 7.35
N TRP A 118 -19.76 32.63 6.39
CA TRP A 118 -20.41 32.78 5.08
C TRP A 118 -21.93 32.83 5.20
N ASN A 119 -22.52 31.99 6.04
CA ASN A 119 -23.97 31.99 6.32
C ASN A 119 -24.45 33.23 7.10
N ARG A 120 -23.55 33.93 7.80
CA ARG A 120 -23.84 35.18 8.52
C ARG A 120 -23.69 36.43 7.66
N LEU A 121 -23.03 36.34 6.50
CA LEU A 121 -22.98 37.47 5.58
C LEU A 121 -24.38 37.68 4.99
N PRO A 122 -24.89 38.92 4.98
CA PRO A 122 -26.16 39.20 4.32
C PRO A 122 -26.02 38.78 2.84
N PRO A 123 -27.05 38.16 2.24
CA PRO A 123 -27.00 37.83 0.82
C PRO A 123 -26.64 39.11 0.08
N LEU A 124 -25.61 39.04 -0.77
CA LEU A 124 -25.27 40.12 -1.68
C LEU A 124 -26.50 40.33 -2.56
N VAL A 125 -27.34 41.28 -2.17
CA VAL A 125 -28.42 41.78 -3.01
C VAL A 125 -27.69 42.49 -4.15
N ILE A 126 -27.44 41.75 -5.22
CA ILE A 126 -27.05 42.32 -6.50
C ILE A 126 -28.28 43.10 -6.94
N SER A 127 -28.32 44.38 -6.55
CA SER A 127 -29.32 45.32 -7.00
C SER A 127 -29.04 45.56 -8.48
N ILE A 128 -29.69 44.77 -9.35
CA ILE A 128 -29.69 45.00 -10.79
C ILE A 128 -30.57 46.23 -11.03
N GLN A 129 -30.02 47.40 -10.73
CA GLN A 129 -30.64 48.68 -11.01
C GLN A 129 -30.42 48.98 -12.49
N GLY A 130 -31.33 48.50 -13.33
CA GLY A 130 -31.28 48.71 -14.78
C GLY A 130 -32.59 48.29 -15.41
N GLY A 131 -33.55 49.21 -15.42
CA GLY A 131 -34.87 48.97 -15.96
C GLY A 131 -34.85 48.57 -17.44
N GLN A 132 -35.85 47.77 -17.83
CA GLN A 132 -36.70 48.10 -18.96
C GLN A 132 -37.98 47.25 -18.92
N ARG A 133 -39.11 47.96 -18.95
CA ARG A 133 -40.46 47.43 -19.14
C ARG A 133 -40.61 47.12 -20.62
N LEU A 134 -40.76 45.86 -21.01
CA LEU A 134 -41.28 45.52 -22.33
C LEU A 134 -42.74 45.09 -22.18
N ARG A 135 -43.65 45.99 -22.58
CA ARG A 135 -45.02 45.62 -22.94
C ARG A 135 -44.93 44.88 -24.26
N LEU A 136 -45.32 43.62 -24.29
CA LEU A 136 -45.64 42.92 -25.54
C LEU A 136 -47.08 43.27 -25.90
N THR A 137 -47.24 43.98 -27.02
CA THR A 137 -48.46 44.02 -27.85
C THR A 137 -48.61 42.71 -28.61
#